data_AF-A0A6J7I9Q6-F1
#
_entry.id   AF-A0A6J7I9Q6-F1
#
_cell.length_a   1.000
_cell.length_b   1.000
_cell.length_c   1.000
_cell.angle_alpha   90.00
_cell.angle_beta   90.00
_cell.angle_gamma   90.00
#
_symmetry.space_group_name_H-M   'P 1'
#
loop_
_entity.id
_entity.type
_entity.pdbx_description
1 polymer ?
#
loop_
_entity_poly.entity_id
_entity_poly.type
_entity_poly.pdbx_seq_one_letter_code
_entity_poly.pdbx_strand_id
1 'polypeptide(L)'
;MPPSLIPRTDIDLLYRDVCKRPGGPQARLDWAAREDPVETIASAFARSIEQLDGYVNDEPFRDPNTKARTEADLDDVRSTLSVALRLKAQGRLQPAEDDPLAYRYVEREVVPQRTTGRARFNDPRQEVADGPANSAMKIDLLLEADDGAPAVGEIKIRTDRDPVCALVQVLAAAALLATEPQRERLDLHHNLRTDGRLDAVILLVDFPGADLMGQARTKAQELAEALVADPRVGDHVRRIVAFEATADATLAGGPLTADVAFRADAPAKG
;
A
#
# COMPACT_ATOMS: atom_id res chain seq x y z
N MET A 1 6.69 -2.80 26.90
CA MET A 1 5.22 -2.67 27.08
C MET A 1 4.68 -1.96 25.86
N PRO A 2 3.61 -2.45 25.23
CA PRO A 2 3.03 -1.78 24.06
C PRO A 2 2.59 -0.35 24.42
N PRO A 3 2.75 0.63 23.52
CA PRO A 3 2.39 2.01 23.79
C PRO A 3 0.87 2.16 23.96
N SER A 4 0.47 2.99 24.93
CA SER A 4 -0.95 3.28 25.18
C SER A 4 -1.57 4.22 24.14
N LEU A 5 -0.71 4.99 23.44
CA LEU A 5 -1.07 5.90 22.37
C LEU A 5 -0.24 5.60 21.13
N ILE A 6 -0.92 5.48 19.99
CA ILE A 6 -0.32 5.25 18.69
C ILE A 6 -0.51 6.53 17.86
N PRO A 7 0.52 7.09 17.23
CA PRO A 7 0.37 8.29 16.42
C PRO A 7 -0.50 8.00 15.20
N ARG A 8 -1.54 8.82 14.98
CA ARG A 8 -2.19 8.89 13.67
C ARG A 8 -1.28 9.73 12.77
N THR A 9 -0.75 9.13 11.70
CA THR A 9 0.31 9.78 10.94
C THR A 9 -0.21 10.80 9.93
N ASP A 10 0.63 11.76 9.58
CA ASP A 10 0.31 12.82 8.61
C ASP A 10 -0.11 12.26 7.24
N ILE A 11 0.52 11.19 6.78
CA ILE A 11 0.19 10.56 5.50
C ILE A 11 -1.14 9.80 5.54
N ASP A 12 -1.51 9.20 6.69
CA ASP A 12 -2.85 8.59 6.87
C ASP A 12 -3.93 9.69 6.88
N LEU A 13 -3.65 10.82 7.55
CA LEU A 13 -4.54 11.98 7.54
C LEU A 13 -4.69 12.57 6.13
N LEU A 14 -3.59 12.69 5.37
CA LEU A 14 -3.63 13.13 3.97
C LEU A 14 -4.46 12.18 3.11
N TYR A 15 -4.22 10.86 3.23
CA TYR A 15 -5.01 9.85 2.56
C TYR A 15 -6.50 10.03 2.84
N ARG A 16 -6.90 10.22 4.10
CA ARG A 16 -8.31 10.44 4.46
C ARG A 16 -8.87 11.72 3.83
N ASP A 17 -8.08 12.80 3.84
CA ASP A 17 -8.49 14.08 3.26
C ASP A 17 -8.69 14.02 1.75
N VAL A 18 -7.84 13.28 1.03
CA VAL A 18 -7.91 13.15 -0.43
C VAL A 18 -8.91 12.08 -0.85
N CYS A 19 -8.90 10.93 -0.19
CA CYS A 19 -9.58 9.72 -0.68
C CYS A 19 -10.89 9.40 0.01
N LYS A 20 -11.11 9.87 1.24
CA LYS A 20 -12.34 9.58 2.00
C LYS A 20 -13.31 10.75 2.04
N ARG A 21 -12.90 11.95 1.61
CA ARG A 21 -13.81 13.09 1.50
C ARG A 21 -14.79 12.94 0.31
N PRO A 22 -16.01 13.48 0.41
CA PRO A 22 -16.93 13.58 -0.71
C PRO A 22 -16.30 14.40 -1.85
N GLY A 23 -16.53 13.98 -3.10
CA GLY A 23 -16.00 14.68 -4.29
C GLY A 23 -15.82 13.79 -5.52
N GLY A 24 -15.69 12.48 -5.30
CA GLY A 24 -15.56 11.50 -6.38
C GLY A 24 -14.23 11.62 -7.13
N PRO A 25 -14.09 10.92 -8.27
CA PRO A 25 -12.79 10.83 -8.94
C PRO A 25 -12.31 12.14 -9.57
N GLN A 26 -13.22 13.00 -10.03
CA GLN A 26 -12.84 14.31 -10.60
C GLN A 26 -12.14 15.18 -9.55
N ALA A 27 -12.71 15.30 -8.33
CA ALA A 27 -12.12 16.10 -7.28
C ALA A 27 -10.71 15.64 -6.88
N ARG A 28 -10.43 14.34 -7.01
CA ARG A 28 -9.11 13.76 -6.73
C ARG A 28 -8.11 14.02 -7.83
N LEU A 29 -8.57 13.97 -9.09
CA LEU A 29 -7.76 14.40 -10.23
C LEU A 29 -7.43 15.89 -10.11
N ASP A 30 -8.40 16.75 -9.78
CA ASP A 30 -8.20 18.18 -9.58
C ASP A 30 -7.21 18.45 -8.43
N TRP A 31 -7.33 17.70 -7.33
CA TRP A 31 -6.36 17.77 -6.23
C TRP A 31 -4.95 17.38 -6.68
N ALA A 32 -4.82 16.30 -7.44
CA ALA A 32 -3.54 15.83 -7.99
C ALA A 32 -2.96 16.78 -9.04
N ALA A 33 -3.79 17.63 -9.66
CA ALA A 33 -3.38 18.62 -10.67
C ALA A 33 -2.96 19.97 -10.08
N ARG A 34 -2.98 20.14 -8.75
CA ARG A 34 -2.47 21.33 -8.07
C ARG A 34 -0.96 21.52 -8.30
N GLU A 35 -0.43 22.68 -7.94
CA GLU A 35 1.01 22.99 -8.05
C GLU A 35 1.86 22.26 -7.00
N ASP A 36 1.27 21.89 -5.86
CA ASP A 36 1.95 21.39 -4.66
C ASP A 36 1.71 19.91 -4.24
N PRO A 37 1.18 18.97 -5.07
CA PRO A 37 0.83 17.63 -4.61
C PRO A 37 2.06 16.81 -4.21
N VAL A 38 3.16 16.93 -4.96
CA VAL A 38 4.42 16.21 -4.67
C VAL A 38 4.98 16.65 -3.31
N GLU A 39 5.09 17.96 -3.09
CA GLU A 39 5.55 18.52 -1.82
C GLU A 39 4.66 18.07 -0.67
N THR A 40 3.34 18.13 -0.85
CA THR A 40 2.37 17.74 0.18
C THR A 40 2.52 16.25 0.57
N ILE A 41 2.61 15.36 -0.42
CA ILE A 41 2.74 13.91 -0.20
C ILE A 41 4.11 13.60 0.43
N ALA A 42 5.20 14.11 -0.14
CA ALA A 42 6.57 13.82 0.32
C ALA A 42 6.81 14.32 1.75
N SER A 43 6.33 15.53 2.07
CA SER A 43 6.39 16.06 3.44
C SER A 43 5.56 15.24 4.42
N ALA A 44 4.33 14.84 4.05
CA ALA A 44 3.50 13.99 4.90
C ALA A 44 4.14 12.61 5.11
N PHE A 45 4.74 12.02 4.08
CA PHE A 45 5.44 10.75 4.13
C PHE A 45 6.62 10.80 5.11
N ALA A 46 7.53 11.77 4.96
CA ALA A 46 8.69 11.93 5.85
C ALA A 46 8.27 12.14 7.32
N ARG A 47 7.33 13.08 7.57
CA ARG A 47 6.83 13.32 8.94
C ARG A 47 6.16 12.10 9.55
N SER A 48 5.53 11.25 8.73
CA SER A 48 4.91 10.01 9.22
C SER A 48 5.93 9.00 9.71
N ILE A 49 7.10 8.92 9.06
CA ILE A 49 8.23 8.09 9.50
C ILE A 49 8.75 8.63 10.83
N GLU A 50 8.99 9.94 10.93
CA GLU A 50 9.43 10.59 12.18
C GLU A 50 8.44 10.37 13.33
N GLN A 51 7.13 10.48 13.08
CA GLN A 51 6.08 10.24 14.05
C GLN A 51 6.09 8.79 14.57
N LEU A 52 6.51 7.83 13.74
CA LEU A 52 6.54 6.40 14.06
C LEU A 52 7.89 5.89 14.52
N ASP A 53 8.94 6.70 14.49
CA ASP A 53 10.31 6.27 14.82
C ASP A 53 10.39 5.64 16.22
N GLY A 54 9.67 6.21 17.19
CA GLY A 54 9.57 5.68 18.55
C GLY A 54 8.54 4.56 18.76
N TYR A 55 7.80 4.14 17.73
CA TYR A 55 6.78 3.09 17.85
C TYR A 55 7.42 1.70 17.75
N VAL A 56 7.77 1.15 18.91
CA VAL A 56 8.35 -0.21 19.04
C VAL A 56 7.28 -1.22 19.42
N ASN A 57 7.18 -2.30 18.64
CA ASN A 57 6.25 -3.39 18.86
C ASN A 57 6.78 -4.68 18.21
N ASP A 58 6.72 -5.79 18.92
CA ASP A 58 7.19 -7.11 18.47
C ASP A 58 6.05 -8.08 18.13
N GLU A 59 4.78 -7.69 18.35
CA GLU A 59 3.63 -8.52 18.02
C GLU A 59 3.57 -8.82 16.51
N PRO A 60 2.95 -9.91 16.04
CA PRO A 60 2.73 -10.09 14.60
C PRO A 60 1.84 -8.98 14.03
N PHE A 61 2.02 -8.69 12.73
CA PHE A 61 1.22 -7.69 12.01
C PHE A 61 -0.25 -8.08 11.80
N ARG A 62 -0.53 -9.38 11.89
CA ARG A 62 -1.86 -9.96 11.83
C ARG A 62 -2.15 -10.70 13.12
N ASP A 63 -3.41 -10.69 13.56
CA ASP A 63 -3.80 -11.47 14.73
C ASP A 63 -3.69 -12.98 14.41
N PRO A 64 -2.87 -13.74 15.17
CA PRO A 64 -2.65 -15.17 14.93
C PRO A 64 -3.92 -16.01 15.10
N ASN A 65 -4.94 -15.48 15.79
CA ASN A 65 -6.24 -16.13 15.94
C ASN A 65 -7.21 -15.83 14.79
N THR A 66 -6.81 -14.98 13.83
CA THR A 66 -7.62 -14.74 12.63
C THR A 66 -7.74 -16.03 11.84
N LYS A 67 -8.97 -16.51 11.63
CA LYS A 67 -9.23 -17.70 10.82
C LYS A 67 -8.57 -17.56 9.44
N ALA A 68 -7.77 -18.55 9.07
CA ALA A 68 -7.18 -18.63 7.75
C ALA A 68 -8.29 -18.71 6.68
N ARG A 69 -8.15 -17.90 5.63
CA ARG A 69 -9.04 -17.93 4.47
C ARG A 69 -8.51 -18.94 3.47
N THR A 70 -9.43 -19.59 2.78
CA THR A 70 -9.18 -20.73 1.88
C THR A 70 -9.77 -20.46 0.51
N GLU A 71 -9.48 -21.31 -0.47
CA GLU A 71 -10.07 -21.22 -1.82
C GLU A 71 -11.61 -21.29 -1.79
N ALA A 72 -12.21 -21.90 -0.77
CA ALA A 72 -13.65 -21.91 -0.58
C ALA A 72 -14.23 -20.50 -0.25
N ASP A 73 -13.40 -19.54 0.13
CA ASP A 73 -13.78 -18.14 0.33
C ASP A 73 -13.67 -17.30 -0.96
N LEU A 74 -13.26 -17.89 -2.09
CA LEU A 74 -13.16 -17.18 -3.37
C LEU A 74 -14.54 -16.78 -3.90
N ASP A 75 -14.63 -15.55 -4.37
CA ASP A 75 -15.71 -15.05 -5.23
C ASP A 75 -15.18 -14.70 -6.64
N ASP A 76 -16.08 -14.30 -7.54
CA ASP A 76 -15.79 -13.79 -8.90
C ASP A 76 -15.06 -12.42 -8.85
N VAL A 77 -13.99 -12.29 -8.07
CA VAL A 77 -13.14 -11.09 -7.95
C VAL A 77 -13.93 -9.85 -7.54
N ARG A 78 -14.91 -10.07 -6.66
CA ARG A 78 -15.74 -9.02 -6.09
C ARG A 78 -15.13 -8.41 -4.83
N SER A 79 -14.09 -9.02 -4.29
CA SER A 79 -13.41 -8.61 -3.08
C SER A 79 -11.88 -8.63 -3.23
N THR A 80 -11.20 -7.75 -2.49
CA THR A 80 -9.73 -7.75 -2.36
C THR A 80 -9.22 -9.07 -1.78
N LEU A 81 -10.03 -9.75 -0.98
CA LEU A 81 -9.77 -11.11 -0.50
C LEU A 81 -9.58 -12.10 -1.65
N SER A 82 -10.49 -12.12 -2.63
CA SER A 82 -10.39 -13.05 -3.77
C SER A 82 -9.15 -12.80 -4.61
N VAL A 83 -8.80 -11.52 -4.82
CA VAL A 83 -7.56 -11.13 -5.51
C VAL A 83 -6.34 -11.65 -4.75
N ALA A 84 -6.27 -11.41 -3.44
CA ALA A 84 -5.17 -11.87 -2.60
C ALA A 84 -5.05 -13.40 -2.56
N LEU A 85 -6.17 -14.13 -2.54
CA LEU A 85 -6.18 -15.59 -2.56
C LEU A 85 -5.73 -16.16 -3.91
N ARG A 86 -6.13 -15.55 -5.04
CA ARG A 86 -5.62 -15.92 -6.37
C ARG A 86 -4.11 -15.66 -6.46
N LEU A 87 -3.66 -14.50 -5.99
CA LEU A 87 -2.24 -14.15 -5.91
C LEU A 87 -1.44 -15.13 -5.04
N LYS A 88 -2.02 -15.58 -3.92
CA LYS A 88 -1.43 -16.61 -3.07
C LYS A 88 -1.32 -17.96 -3.80
N ALA A 89 -2.36 -18.38 -4.51
CA ALA A 89 -2.38 -19.65 -5.24
C ALA A 89 -1.41 -19.69 -6.42
N GLN A 90 -1.30 -18.59 -7.18
CA GLN A 90 -0.32 -18.45 -8.27
C GLN A 90 1.12 -18.27 -7.76
N GLY A 91 1.29 -17.90 -6.48
CA GLY A 91 2.57 -17.70 -5.81
C GLY A 91 3.24 -16.35 -6.13
N ARG A 92 3.25 -15.93 -7.40
CA ARG A 92 3.89 -14.69 -7.86
C ARG A 92 2.95 -13.83 -8.71
N LEU A 93 3.02 -12.52 -8.51
CA LEU A 93 2.54 -11.52 -9.46
C LEU A 93 3.67 -11.30 -10.47
N GLN A 94 3.39 -11.62 -11.73
CA GLN A 94 4.32 -11.44 -12.85
C GLN A 94 3.54 -10.82 -14.01
N PRO A 95 4.13 -9.84 -14.71
CA PRO A 95 3.54 -9.30 -15.93
C PRO A 95 3.47 -10.36 -17.03
N ALA A 96 2.56 -10.21 -17.98
CA ALA A 96 2.39 -11.16 -19.09
C ALA A 96 3.54 -11.12 -20.11
N GLU A 97 4.26 -10.00 -20.18
CA GLU A 97 5.46 -9.82 -21.01
C GLU A 97 6.73 -10.34 -20.33
N ASP A 98 7.83 -10.50 -21.08
CA ASP A 98 9.16 -10.89 -20.58
C ASP A 98 9.84 -9.81 -19.67
N ASP A 99 9.06 -9.04 -18.90
CA ASP A 99 9.58 -8.15 -17.87
C ASP A 99 9.98 -8.99 -16.64
N PRO A 100 11.24 -8.91 -16.18
CA PRO A 100 11.72 -9.67 -15.04
C PRO A 100 11.07 -9.26 -13.70
N LEU A 101 10.20 -8.25 -13.69
CA LEU A 101 9.55 -7.76 -12.48
C LEU A 101 8.57 -8.78 -11.89
N ALA A 102 8.96 -9.45 -10.81
CA ALA A 102 8.10 -10.38 -10.09
C ALA A 102 7.98 -10.02 -8.60
N TYR A 103 6.79 -10.29 -8.05
CA TYR A 103 6.51 -10.15 -6.62
C TYR A 103 5.88 -11.43 -6.07
N ARG A 104 6.52 -12.07 -5.09
CA ARG A 104 5.97 -13.23 -4.39
C ARG A 104 4.96 -12.78 -3.33
N TYR A 105 3.85 -13.49 -3.21
CA TYR A 105 2.89 -13.29 -2.12
C TYR A 105 3.51 -13.63 -0.75
N VAL A 106 3.30 -12.76 0.25
CA VAL A 106 3.69 -13.01 1.64
C VAL A 106 2.46 -13.09 2.54
N GLU A 107 1.71 -11.99 2.68
CA GLU A 107 0.56 -11.92 3.57
C GLU A 107 -0.49 -10.91 3.06
N ARG A 108 -1.73 -10.99 3.56
CA ARG A 108 -2.80 -10.03 3.30
C ARG A 108 -3.36 -9.39 4.56
N GLU A 109 -3.85 -8.15 4.46
CA GLU A 109 -4.34 -7.31 5.56
C GLU A 109 -3.32 -7.19 6.71
N VAL A 110 -2.10 -6.79 6.37
CA VAL A 110 -1.05 -6.47 7.34
C VAL A 110 -1.43 -5.17 8.07
N VAL A 111 -1.28 -5.13 9.39
CA VAL A 111 -1.65 -3.96 10.19
C VAL A 111 -0.40 -3.44 10.92
N PRO A 112 0.33 -2.47 10.33
CA PRO A 112 1.59 -1.96 10.89
C PRO A 112 1.48 -1.49 12.34
N GLN A 113 0.37 -0.83 12.65
CA GLN A 113 0.11 -0.26 13.97
C GLN A 113 -0.68 -1.21 14.89
N ARG A 114 -0.72 -2.52 14.57
CA ARG A 114 -1.42 -3.52 15.40
C ARG A 114 -0.79 -3.60 16.77
N THR A 115 -1.55 -3.23 17.79
CA THR A 115 -1.14 -3.28 19.19
C THR A 115 -2.25 -3.95 19.98
N THR A 116 -1.95 -5.04 20.70
CA THR A 116 -2.93 -5.63 21.62
C THR A 116 -3.08 -4.76 22.86
N GLY A 117 -4.28 -4.76 23.44
CA GLY A 117 -4.64 -3.91 24.58
C GLY A 117 -5.50 -2.70 24.20
N ARG A 118 -5.81 -1.84 25.17
CA ARG A 118 -6.70 -0.67 24.99
C ARG A 118 -5.97 0.53 24.36
N ALA A 119 -5.03 0.28 23.46
CA ALA A 119 -4.30 1.32 22.75
C ALA A 119 -5.28 2.19 21.92
N ARG A 120 -5.02 3.50 21.88
CA ARG A 120 -5.83 4.48 21.15
C ARG A 120 -4.95 5.24 20.17
N PHE A 121 -5.56 5.73 19.09
CA PHE A 121 -4.85 6.68 18.24
C PHE A 121 -4.80 8.05 18.91
N ASN A 122 -3.67 8.73 18.76
CA ASN A 122 -3.57 10.16 19.02
C ASN A 122 -3.64 10.87 17.66
N ASP A 123 -4.80 11.44 17.34
CA ASP A 123 -4.96 12.31 16.18
C ASP A 123 -4.52 13.72 16.58
N PRO A 124 -3.43 14.27 16.01
CA PRO A 124 -2.97 15.61 16.35
C PRO A 124 -4.00 16.71 16.03
N ARG A 125 -5.04 16.41 15.25
CA ARG A 125 -6.14 17.32 14.93
C ARG A 125 -7.27 17.29 15.95
N GLN A 126 -7.21 16.42 16.96
CA GLN A 126 -8.25 16.26 17.98
C GLN A 126 -7.67 16.49 19.38
N GLU A 127 -8.45 17.15 20.24
CA GLU A 127 -8.07 17.34 21.66
C GLU A 127 -8.13 16.04 22.48
N VAL A 128 -8.82 15.02 21.97
CA VAL A 128 -9.02 13.72 22.64
C VAL A 128 -8.59 12.60 21.70
N ALA A 129 -7.96 11.55 22.26
CA ALA A 129 -7.54 10.36 21.54
C ALA A 129 -8.66 9.77 20.66
N ASP A 130 -8.36 9.61 19.37
CA ASP A 130 -9.27 9.18 18.31
C ASP A 130 -9.53 7.66 18.40
N GLY A 131 -10.73 7.30 18.88
CA GLY A 131 -11.29 5.96 18.81
C GLY A 131 -10.40 4.82 19.36
N PRO A 132 -10.81 3.55 19.17
CA PRO A 132 -9.94 2.42 19.40
C PRO A 132 -8.91 2.28 18.25
N ALA A 133 -7.74 1.72 18.53
CA ALA A 133 -6.72 1.40 17.51
C ALA A 133 -7.20 0.42 16.41
N ASN A 134 -8.43 -0.10 16.50
CA ASN A 134 -9.04 -0.97 15.48
C ASN A 134 -9.36 -0.25 14.15
N SER A 135 -9.21 1.08 14.10
CA SER A 135 -9.31 1.91 12.88
C SER A 135 -7.97 2.15 12.18
N ALA A 136 -6.94 1.36 12.51
CA ALA A 136 -5.63 1.44 11.89
C ALA A 136 -5.72 1.24 10.38
N MET A 137 -4.87 1.95 9.62
CA MET A 137 -4.65 1.62 8.22
C MET A 137 -4.19 0.16 8.10
N LYS A 138 -4.81 -0.55 7.18
CA LYS A 138 -4.44 -1.92 6.80
C LYS A 138 -3.79 -1.87 5.44
N ILE A 139 -2.75 -2.67 5.28
CA ILE A 139 -2.08 -2.89 4.01
C ILE A 139 -2.71 -4.13 3.38
N ASP A 140 -3.26 -4.00 2.18
CA ASP A 140 -3.97 -5.09 1.52
C ASP A 140 -3.05 -6.29 1.28
N LEU A 141 -1.83 -6.05 0.82
CA LEU A 141 -0.84 -7.07 0.50
C LEU A 141 0.53 -6.72 1.08
N LEU A 142 1.19 -7.72 1.66
CA LEU A 142 2.63 -7.75 1.81
C LEU A 142 3.17 -8.74 0.77
N LEU A 143 4.17 -8.28 0.05
CA LEU A 143 4.81 -8.98 -1.06
C LEU A 143 6.33 -8.97 -0.85
N GLU A 144 7.03 -9.80 -1.61
CA GLU A 144 8.49 -9.88 -1.64
C GLU A 144 8.96 -9.73 -3.09
N ALA A 145 9.87 -8.79 -3.35
CA ALA A 145 10.56 -8.67 -4.62
C ALA A 145 11.60 -9.79 -4.81
N ASP A 146 12.04 -10.06 -6.05
CA ASP A 146 12.97 -11.16 -6.33
C ASP A 146 14.32 -11.10 -5.57
N ASP A 147 14.75 -9.92 -5.15
CA ASP A 147 15.95 -9.74 -4.34
C ASP A 147 15.71 -9.84 -2.82
N GLY A 148 14.52 -10.29 -2.42
CA GLY A 148 14.09 -10.47 -1.04
C GLY A 148 13.56 -9.19 -0.38
N ALA A 149 13.57 -8.05 -1.08
CA ALA A 149 13.12 -6.78 -0.51
C ALA A 149 11.60 -6.79 -0.25
N PRO A 150 11.13 -6.17 0.85
CA PRO A 150 9.71 -6.06 1.14
C PRO A 150 9.01 -5.15 0.12
N ALA A 151 7.78 -5.52 -0.22
CA ALA A 151 6.92 -4.71 -1.07
C ALA A 151 5.52 -4.60 -0.44
N VAL A 152 4.99 -3.38 -0.36
CA VAL A 152 3.62 -3.12 0.10
C VAL A 152 2.69 -3.02 -1.09
N GLY A 153 1.56 -3.71 -1.04
CA GLY A 153 0.60 -3.75 -2.12
C GLY A 153 -0.76 -3.17 -1.73
N GLU A 154 -1.34 -2.38 -2.62
CA GLU A 154 -2.70 -1.85 -2.54
C GLU A 154 -3.55 -2.43 -3.68
N ILE A 155 -4.74 -2.94 -3.36
CA ILE A 155 -5.66 -3.51 -4.37
C ILE A 155 -6.80 -2.53 -4.62
N LYS A 156 -7.02 -2.19 -5.88
CA LYS A 156 -8.14 -1.36 -6.34
C LYS A 156 -9.02 -2.12 -7.31
N ILE A 157 -10.27 -2.36 -6.93
CA ILE A 157 -11.24 -3.16 -7.69
C ILE A 157 -12.58 -2.44 -7.84
N ARG A 158 -13.33 -2.81 -8.87
CA ARG A 158 -14.73 -2.37 -9.10
C ARG A 158 -14.94 -0.85 -9.09
N THR A 159 -15.63 -0.33 -8.07
CA THR A 159 -15.94 1.10 -7.93
C THR A 159 -14.84 1.87 -7.20
N ASP A 160 -13.92 1.17 -6.55
CA ASP A 160 -12.73 1.75 -5.91
C ASP A 160 -11.50 1.48 -6.79
N ARG A 161 -11.42 2.22 -7.92
CA ARG A 161 -10.37 2.05 -8.94
C ARG A 161 -9.50 3.27 -9.13
N ASP A 162 -9.60 4.26 -8.25
CA ASP A 162 -8.94 5.55 -8.43
C ASP A 162 -7.41 5.45 -8.24
N PRO A 163 -6.61 5.63 -9.31
CA PRO A 163 -5.17 5.42 -9.23
C PRO A 163 -4.44 6.45 -8.37
N VAL A 164 -4.94 7.69 -8.30
CA VAL A 164 -4.37 8.74 -7.43
C VAL A 164 -4.54 8.32 -5.97
N CYS A 165 -5.72 7.81 -5.61
CA CYS A 165 -5.91 7.28 -4.26
C CYS A 165 -5.10 6.04 -3.96
N ALA A 166 -4.95 5.14 -4.95
CA ALA A 166 -4.10 3.97 -4.80
C ALA A 166 -2.66 4.37 -4.47
N LEU A 167 -2.13 5.38 -5.18
CA LEU A 167 -0.80 5.92 -4.95
C LEU A 167 -0.63 6.50 -3.54
N VAL A 168 -1.54 7.38 -3.10
CA VAL A 168 -1.43 7.99 -1.76
C VAL A 168 -1.58 6.92 -0.68
N GLN A 169 -2.46 5.94 -0.86
CA GLN A 169 -2.70 4.87 0.11
C GLN A 169 -1.50 3.91 0.19
N VAL A 170 -0.90 3.51 -0.92
CA VAL A 170 0.28 2.63 -0.92
C VAL A 170 1.50 3.34 -0.34
N LEU A 171 1.63 4.66 -0.54
CA LEU A 171 2.68 5.46 0.09
C LEU A 171 2.46 5.62 1.59
N ALA A 172 1.20 5.76 2.03
CA ALA A 172 0.89 5.72 3.45
C ALA A 172 1.33 4.37 4.05
N ALA A 173 0.94 3.25 3.43
CA ALA A 173 1.38 1.91 3.85
C ALA A 173 2.91 1.77 3.89
N ALA A 174 3.61 2.27 2.88
CA ALA A 174 5.07 2.30 2.81
C ALA A 174 5.69 3.07 3.97
N ALA A 175 5.20 4.27 4.28
CA ALA A 175 5.69 5.08 5.40
C ALA A 175 5.54 4.34 6.74
N LEU A 176 4.40 3.66 6.94
CA LEU A 176 4.13 2.91 8.16
C LEU A 176 5.09 1.72 8.37
N LEU A 177 5.74 1.21 7.33
CA LEU A 177 6.72 0.12 7.40
C LEU A 177 8.17 0.57 7.22
N ALA A 178 8.39 1.86 6.94
CA ALA A 178 9.71 2.40 6.64
C ALA A 178 10.54 2.72 7.88
N THR A 179 10.04 2.61 9.10
CA THR A 179 10.85 2.81 10.31
C THR A 179 11.70 1.57 10.62
N GLU A 180 12.85 1.76 11.25
CA GLU A 180 13.74 0.65 11.65
C GLU A 180 13.02 -0.39 12.53
N PRO A 181 12.24 -0.03 13.57
CA PRO A 181 11.49 -1.01 14.36
C PRO A 181 10.50 -1.84 13.53
N GLN A 182 9.87 -1.24 12.52
CA GLN A 182 8.95 -1.97 11.65
C GLN A 182 9.69 -2.88 10.68
N ARG A 183 10.87 -2.47 10.20
CA ARG A 183 11.75 -3.29 9.38
C ARG A 183 12.28 -4.52 10.14
N GLU A 184 12.73 -4.34 11.37
CA GLU A 184 13.15 -5.45 12.24
C GLU A 184 12.00 -6.42 12.48
N ARG A 185 10.79 -5.88 12.72
CA ARG A 185 9.58 -6.68 12.91
C ARG A 185 9.16 -7.44 11.66
N LEU A 186 9.32 -6.85 10.47
CA LEU A 186 9.08 -7.56 9.19
C LEU A 186 10.04 -8.72 9.02
N ASP A 187 11.34 -8.54 9.32
CA ASP A 187 12.32 -9.62 9.28
C ASP A 187 11.96 -10.72 10.28
N LEU A 188 11.66 -10.36 11.53
CA LEU A 188 11.29 -11.30 12.60
C LEU A 188 10.10 -12.21 12.23
N HIS A 189 9.05 -11.66 11.61
CA HIS A 189 7.81 -12.39 11.35
C HIS A 189 7.70 -12.96 9.93
N HIS A 190 8.49 -12.47 8.97
CA HIS A 190 8.37 -12.84 7.56
C HIS A 190 9.68 -13.23 6.87
N ASN A 191 10.84 -13.08 7.54
CA ASN A 191 12.19 -13.33 6.99
C ASN A 191 12.45 -12.55 5.69
N LEU A 192 12.05 -11.27 5.64
CA LEU A 192 12.27 -10.39 4.48
C LEU A 192 13.59 -9.65 4.63
N ARG A 193 14.23 -9.34 3.50
CA ARG A 193 15.47 -8.55 3.47
C ARG A 193 15.14 -7.06 3.66
N THR A 194 15.30 -6.55 4.88
CA THR A 194 14.87 -5.19 5.26
C THR A 194 16.00 -4.16 5.41
N ASP A 195 17.23 -4.50 5.03
CA ASP A 195 18.41 -3.61 5.02
C ASP A 195 18.35 -2.50 3.95
N GLY A 196 17.35 -2.56 3.05
CA GLY A 196 17.20 -1.68 1.91
C GLY A 196 15.91 -0.87 1.87
N ARG A 197 15.65 -0.36 0.67
CA ARG A 197 14.41 0.32 0.30
C ARG A 197 13.32 -0.70 -0.02
N LEU A 198 12.07 -0.35 0.27
CA LEU A 198 10.89 -1.16 -0.05
C LEU A 198 10.32 -0.80 -1.43
N ASP A 199 9.52 -1.68 -2.02
CA ASP A 199 8.72 -1.35 -3.21
C ASP A 199 7.26 -1.05 -2.83
N ALA A 200 6.62 -0.16 -3.59
CA ALA A 200 5.19 0.13 -3.49
C ALA A 200 4.49 -0.39 -4.75
N VAL A 201 3.52 -1.28 -4.57
CA VAL A 201 2.82 -2.00 -5.63
C VAL A 201 1.34 -1.63 -5.61
N ILE A 202 0.80 -1.25 -6.76
CA ILE A 202 -0.62 -0.98 -6.95
C ILE A 202 -1.17 -2.05 -7.89
N LEU A 203 -2.31 -2.65 -7.54
CA LEU A 203 -2.99 -3.62 -8.37
C LEU A 203 -4.38 -3.09 -8.76
N LEU A 204 -4.51 -2.58 -9.98
CA LEU A 204 -5.75 -2.08 -10.57
C LEU A 204 -6.48 -3.24 -11.26
N VAL A 205 -7.49 -3.82 -10.61
CA VAL A 205 -8.19 -5.00 -11.11
C VAL A 205 -9.43 -4.64 -11.92
N ASP A 206 -9.52 -5.21 -13.12
CA ASP A 206 -10.55 -4.99 -14.13
C ASP A 206 -10.71 -3.49 -14.45
N PHE A 207 -9.58 -2.78 -14.59
CA PHE A 207 -9.54 -1.34 -14.76
C PHE A 207 -10.23 -0.89 -16.07
N PRO A 208 -11.24 0.00 -16.03
CA PRO A 208 -12.11 0.24 -17.17
C PRO A 208 -11.52 1.17 -18.24
N GLY A 209 -10.29 1.68 -18.09
CA GLY A 209 -9.59 2.50 -19.08
C GLY A 209 -10.26 3.83 -19.52
N ALA A 210 -11.50 4.12 -19.09
CA ALA A 210 -12.30 5.26 -19.55
C ALA A 210 -11.68 6.63 -19.20
N ASP A 211 -12.02 7.66 -19.98
CA ASP A 211 -11.37 8.99 -20.01
C ASP A 211 -10.91 9.54 -18.64
N LEU A 212 -11.80 9.62 -17.64
CA LEU A 212 -11.43 10.17 -16.32
C LEU A 212 -10.46 9.28 -15.54
N MET A 213 -10.63 7.96 -15.61
CA MET A 213 -9.74 6.99 -14.94
C MET A 213 -8.40 6.89 -15.67
N GLY A 214 -8.39 6.97 -17.00
CA GLY A 214 -7.17 7.11 -17.79
C GLY A 214 -6.38 8.35 -17.39
N GLN A 215 -7.04 9.51 -17.28
CA GLN A 215 -6.40 10.75 -16.81
C GLN A 215 -5.85 10.62 -15.38
N ALA A 216 -6.63 10.03 -14.47
CA ALA A 216 -6.18 9.78 -13.10
C ALA A 216 -4.98 8.82 -13.04
N ARG A 217 -4.93 7.81 -13.93
CA ARG A 217 -3.77 6.91 -14.06
C ARG A 217 -2.53 7.64 -14.55
N THR A 218 -2.65 8.41 -15.63
CA THR A 218 -1.54 9.25 -16.12
C THR A 218 -1.05 10.19 -15.03
N LYS A 219 -1.96 10.82 -14.29
CA LYS A 219 -1.56 11.73 -13.21
C LYS A 219 -0.89 11.00 -12.05
N ALA A 220 -1.38 9.82 -11.67
CA ALA A 220 -0.73 8.99 -10.67
C ALA A 220 0.67 8.56 -11.11
N GLN A 221 0.89 8.26 -12.40
CA GLN A 221 2.22 7.97 -12.94
C GLN A 221 3.16 9.18 -12.79
N GLU A 222 2.75 10.37 -13.24
CA GLU A 222 3.54 11.60 -13.12
C GLU A 222 3.93 11.88 -11.66
N LEU A 223 2.98 11.71 -10.73
CA LEU A 223 3.24 11.86 -9.30
C LEU A 223 4.19 10.79 -8.79
N ALA A 224 4.03 9.53 -9.19
CA ALA A 224 4.90 8.44 -8.77
C ALA A 224 6.36 8.70 -9.18
N GLU A 225 6.58 9.14 -10.43
CA GLU A 225 7.90 9.51 -10.95
C GLU A 225 8.53 10.66 -10.15
N ALA A 226 7.77 11.73 -9.89
CA ALA A 226 8.25 12.85 -9.10
C ALA A 226 8.53 12.49 -7.64
N LEU A 227 7.70 11.62 -7.04
CA LEU A 227 7.84 11.20 -5.64
C LEU A 227 9.04 10.30 -5.42
N VAL A 228 9.29 9.29 -6.27
CA VAL A 228 10.50 8.45 -6.11
C VAL A 228 11.80 9.22 -6.38
N ALA A 229 11.74 10.33 -7.11
CA ALA A 229 12.86 11.23 -7.30
C ALA A 229 13.10 12.16 -6.10
N ASP A 230 12.09 12.41 -5.27
CA ASP A 230 12.23 13.20 -4.04
C ASP A 230 12.92 12.36 -2.95
N PRO A 231 14.06 12.79 -2.37
CA PRO A 231 14.80 12.01 -1.38
C PRO A 231 13.96 11.60 -0.16
N ARG A 232 12.98 12.41 0.25
CA ARG A 232 12.10 12.12 1.39
C ARG A 232 11.30 10.83 1.20
N VAL A 233 11.05 10.44 -0.04
CA VAL A 233 10.37 9.18 -0.40
C VAL A 233 11.37 8.19 -0.99
N GLY A 234 12.18 8.61 -1.96
CA GLY A 234 13.14 7.78 -2.70
C GLY A 234 14.25 7.16 -1.87
N ASP A 235 14.54 7.68 -0.66
CA ASP A 235 15.47 7.05 0.27
C ASP A 235 14.90 5.83 1.00
N HIS A 236 13.57 5.70 1.02
CA HIS A 236 12.81 4.62 1.66
C HIS A 236 12.10 3.71 0.67
N VAL A 237 11.64 4.26 -0.46
CA VAL A 237 10.90 3.56 -1.52
C VAL A 237 11.77 3.49 -2.77
N ARG A 238 12.10 2.28 -3.22
CA ARG A 238 12.93 2.04 -4.41
C ARG A 238 12.12 2.18 -5.69
N ARG A 239 10.89 1.69 -5.68
CA ARG A 239 10.04 1.62 -6.86
C ARG A 239 8.59 1.84 -6.47
N ILE A 240 7.86 2.53 -7.33
CA ILE A 240 6.40 2.52 -7.36
C ILE A 240 6.00 1.88 -8.68
N VAL A 241 5.22 0.80 -8.62
CA VAL A 241 4.72 0.10 -9.81
C VAL A 241 3.21 -0.09 -9.70
N ALA A 242 2.50 0.16 -10.79
CA ALA A 242 1.11 -0.22 -10.93
C ALA A 242 0.97 -1.32 -11.97
N PHE A 243 0.22 -2.35 -11.61
CA PHE A 243 -0.23 -3.41 -12.48
C PHE A 243 -1.70 -3.21 -12.81
N GLU A 244 -2.05 -3.34 -14.08
CA GLU A 244 -3.43 -3.58 -14.50
C GLU A 244 -3.63 -5.09 -14.57
N ALA A 245 -4.53 -5.61 -13.74
CA ALA A 245 -4.79 -7.03 -13.67
C ALA A 245 -6.22 -7.36 -14.06
N THR A 246 -6.39 -8.51 -14.71
CA THR A 246 -7.69 -9.09 -14.99
C THR A 246 -7.74 -10.48 -14.41
N ALA A 247 -8.88 -10.80 -13.80
CA ALA A 247 -9.14 -12.17 -13.42
C ALA A 247 -9.79 -12.89 -14.59
N ASP A 248 -9.29 -14.08 -14.92
CA ASP A 248 -9.99 -14.93 -15.88
C ASP A 248 -11.37 -15.31 -15.31
N ALA A 249 -12.41 -14.70 -15.86
CA ALA A 249 -13.80 -14.92 -15.47
C ALA A 249 -14.33 -16.29 -15.91
N THR A 250 -13.61 -17.00 -16.80
CA THR A 250 -14.02 -18.33 -17.29
C THR A 250 -13.58 -19.46 -16.36
N LEU A 251 -12.64 -19.19 -15.46
CA LEU A 251 -12.13 -20.14 -14.47
C LEU A 251 -12.42 -19.61 -13.06
N ALA A 252 -13.35 -20.26 -12.35
CA ALA A 252 -13.53 -20.01 -10.93
C ALA A 252 -12.19 -20.26 -10.21
N GLY A 253 -11.57 -19.21 -9.68
CA GLY A 253 -10.24 -19.28 -9.07
C GLY A 253 -9.05 -19.31 -10.06
N GLY A 254 -9.25 -19.00 -11.34
CA GLY A 254 -8.17 -18.85 -12.32
C GLY A 254 -7.11 -17.80 -11.91
N PRO A 255 -5.90 -17.87 -12.49
CA PRO A 255 -4.82 -16.94 -12.18
C PRO A 255 -5.18 -15.50 -12.57
N LEU A 256 -4.49 -14.54 -11.97
CA LEU A 256 -4.52 -13.16 -12.42
C LEU A 256 -3.55 -13.01 -13.58
N THR A 257 -4.01 -12.48 -14.71
CA THR A 257 -3.12 -11.89 -15.70
C THR A 257 -2.88 -10.44 -15.30
N ALA A 258 -1.66 -9.96 -15.47
CA ALA A 258 -1.29 -8.59 -15.12
C ALA A 258 -0.35 -8.02 -16.17
N ASP A 259 -0.48 -6.73 -16.42
CA ASP A 259 0.43 -5.94 -17.25
C ASP A 259 0.92 -4.74 -16.45
N VAL A 260 2.15 -4.29 -16.70
CA VAL A 260 2.68 -3.08 -16.05
C VAL A 260 1.98 -1.87 -16.66
N ALA A 261 1.14 -1.20 -15.86
CA ALA A 261 0.45 0.01 -16.26
C ALA A 261 1.37 1.23 -16.21
N PHE A 262 2.19 1.32 -15.17
CA PHE A 262 3.31 2.25 -15.08
C PHE A 262 4.34 1.78 -14.04
N ARG A 263 5.55 2.30 -14.16
CA ARG A 263 6.66 2.02 -13.24
C ARG A 263 7.55 3.25 -13.08
N ALA A 264 7.83 3.61 -11.84
CA ALA A 264 8.75 4.66 -11.46
C ALA A 264 9.82 4.09 -10.52
N ASP A 265 11.09 4.19 -10.90
CA ASP A 265 12.23 3.76 -10.09
C ASP A 265 12.95 4.98 -9.49
N ALA A 266 13.24 4.93 -8.20
CA ALA A 266 14.08 5.92 -7.55
C ALA A 266 15.51 5.86 -8.12
N PRO A 267 16.25 6.98 -8.11
CA PRO A 267 17.65 6.98 -8.49
C PRO A 267 18.45 5.91 -7.72
N ALA A 268 19.47 5.35 -8.37
CA ALA A 268 20.46 4.54 -7.67
C ALA A 268 21.10 5.37 -6.56
N LYS A 269 21.25 4.78 -5.36
CA LYS A 269 22.06 5.42 -4.31
C LYS A 269 23.51 5.41 -4.80
N GLY A 270 24.08 6.61 -4.96
CA GLY A 270 25.48 6.80 -5.35
C GLY A 270 26.46 6.43 -4.24
#